data_AF-A0A496C153-F1
#
_entry.id   AF-A0A496C153-F1
#
_cell.length_a   1.000
_cell.length_b   1.000
_cell.length_c   1.000
_cell.angle_alpha   90.00
_cell.angle_beta   90.00
_cell.angle_gamma   90.00
#
_symmetry.space_group_name_H-M   'P 1'
#
loop_
_entity.id
_entity.type
_entity.pdbx_description
1 polymer ?
#
loop_
_entity_poly.entity_id
_entity_poly.type
_entity_poly.pdbx_seq_one_letter_code
_entity_poly.pdbx_strand_id
1 'polypeptide(L)'
;MPYLKKPNKQPSRTFNREERQKIYQSTKWKELRLAKLMQQPLCELCLKEDKVVLAVDVHHITSFMSTTDHLKRRSLAYNPKNLMSLCKKCHQNIHNSIRL
;
A
#
# COMPACT_ATOMS: atom_id res chain seq x y z
N MET A 1 39.25 20.55 -14.59
CA MET A 1 38.85 19.42 -13.71
C MET A 1 37.55 18.84 -14.24
N PRO A 2 37.49 17.55 -14.61
CA PRO A 2 36.26 16.96 -15.12
C PRO A 2 35.19 16.93 -14.02
N TYR A 3 34.00 17.44 -14.33
CA TYR A 3 32.88 17.51 -13.40
C TYR A 3 32.25 16.11 -13.25
N LEU A 4 32.54 15.45 -12.13
CA LEU A 4 31.86 14.22 -11.72
C LEU A 4 30.39 14.54 -11.41
N LYS A 5 29.45 14.04 -12.22
CA LYS A 5 28.01 14.15 -11.93
C LYS A 5 27.74 13.54 -10.55
N LYS A 6 27.25 14.36 -9.62
CA LYS A 6 26.84 13.90 -8.28
C LYS A 6 25.78 12.81 -8.43
N PRO A 7 25.94 11.66 -7.75
CA PRO A 7 24.93 10.60 -7.78
C PRO A 7 23.62 11.14 -7.21
N ASN A 8 22.51 10.75 -7.85
CA ASN A 8 21.16 11.15 -7.44
C ASN A 8 20.92 10.65 -6.00
N LYS A 9 20.87 11.58 -5.03
CA LYS A 9 20.71 11.25 -3.61
C LYS A 9 19.33 10.62 -3.41
N GLN A 10 19.30 9.32 -3.13
CA GLN A 10 18.11 8.62 -2.70
C GLN A 10 17.49 9.37 -1.51
N PRO A 11 16.17 9.64 -1.52
CA PRO A 11 15.53 10.40 -0.45
C PRO A 11 15.77 9.72 0.90
N SER A 12 15.99 10.51 1.94
CA SER A 12 16.28 9.98 3.28
C SER A 12 15.13 9.07 3.74
N ARG A 13 15.45 7.98 4.44
CA ARG A 13 14.45 7.03 4.99
C ARG A 13 13.35 7.72 5.81
N THR A 14 13.67 8.86 6.43
CA THR A 14 12.74 9.69 7.24
C THR A 14 11.66 10.34 6.38
N PHE A 15 12.02 10.93 5.23
CA PHE A 15 11.07 11.62 4.34
C PHE A 15 9.97 10.66 3.83
N ASN A 16 10.37 9.43 3.48
CA ASN A 16 9.45 8.38 3.03
C ASN A 16 8.46 7.92 4.12
N ARG A 17 8.79 8.09 5.41
CA ARG A 17 7.89 7.73 6.52
C ARG A 17 6.79 8.77 6.67
N GLU A 18 7.13 10.06 6.62
CA GLU A 18 6.17 11.14 6.77
C GLU A 18 5.16 11.18 5.62
N GLU A 19 5.62 11.08 4.36
CA GLU A 19 4.71 11.04 3.21
C GLU A 19 3.77 9.84 3.28
N ARG A 20 4.28 8.67 3.68
CA ARG A 20 3.46 7.48 3.89
C ARG A 20 2.40 7.71 4.96
N GLN A 21 2.76 8.31 6.09
CA GLN A 21 1.83 8.61 7.17
C GLN A 21 0.75 9.62 6.74
N LYS A 22 1.11 10.64 5.95
CA LYS A 22 0.12 11.60 5.40
C LYS A 22 -0.97 10.91 4.60
N ILE A 23 -0.64 9.90 3.79
CA ILE A 23 -1.64 9.10 3.06
C ILE A 23 -2.53 8.36 4.04
N TYR A 24 -1.97 7.60 4.98
CA TYR A 24 -2.76 6.79 5.93
C TYR A 24 -3.63 7.63 6.87
N GLN A 25 -3.21 8.85 7.22
CA GLN A 25 -3.95 9.74 8.10
C GLN A 25 -5.05 10.53 7.36
N SER A 26 -4.96 10.64 6.03
CA SER A 26 -5.92 11.37 5.22
C SER A 26 -7.35 10.83 5.35
N THR A 27 -8.33 11.73 5.29
CA THR A 27 -9.77 11.39 5.25
C THR A 27 -10.07 10.51 4.05
N LYS A 28 -9.54 10.89 2.87
CA LYS A 28 -9.70 10.14 1.63
C LYS A 28 -9.28 8.68 1.75
N TRP A 29 -8.16 8.38 2.41
CA TRP A 29 -7.74 7.00 2.63
C TRP A 29 -8.69 6.26 3.58
N LYS A 30 -9.10 6.90 4.68
CA LYS A 30 -10.00 6.30 5.66
C LYS A 30 -11.35 5.94 5.03
N GLU A 31 -11.92 6.83 4.24
CA GLU A 31 -13.16 6.61 3.48
C GLU A 31 -13.00 5.49 2.45
N LEU A 32 -11.94 5.52 1.66
CA LEU A 32 -11.66 4.48 0.67
C LEU A 32 -11.47 3.11 1.32
N ARG A 33 -10.77 3.05 2.46
CA ARG A 33 -10.57 1.82 3.24
C ARG A 33 -11.91 1.27 3.73
N LEU A 34 -12.77 2.13 4.28
CA LEU A 34 -14.11 1.73 4.72
C LEU A 34 -14.96 1.22 3.56
N ALA A 35 -15.03 1.97 2.46
CA ALA A 35 -15.77 1.58 1.27
C ALA A 35 -15.31 0.24 0.70
N LYS A 36 -13.99 0.00 0.65
CA LYS A 36 -13.42 -1.27 0.19
C LYS A 36 -13.82 -2.44 1.10
N LEU A 37 -13.76 -2.27 2.42
CA LEU A 37 -14.19 -3.30 3.38
C LEU A 37 -15.70 -3.54 3.35
N MET A 38 -16.52 -2.51 3.10
CA MET A 38 -17.97 -2.69 2.95
C MET A 38 -18.32 -3.45 1.66
N GLN A 39 -17.64 -3.15 0.55
CA GLN A 39 -17.87 -3.82 -0.72
C GLN A 39 -17.32 -5.25 -0.75
N GLN A 40 -16.17 -5.47 -0.11
CA GLN A 40 -15.48 -6.76 -0.04
C GLN A 40 -15.11 -7.05 1.43
N PRO A 41 -16.09 -7.55 2.22
CA PRO A 41 -15.92 -7.78 3.66
C PRO A 41 -15.14 -9.05 3.99
N LEU A 42 -14.88 -9.91 3.01
CA LEU A 42 -14.10 -11.13 3.17
C LEU A 42 -12.66 -10.94 2.70
N CYS A 43 -11.75 -11.72 3.29
CA CYS A 43 -10.37 -11.81 2.86
C CYS A 43 -10.31 -12.39 1.45
N GLU A 44 -9.88 -11.59 0.48
CA GLU A 44 -9.86 -11.97 -0.93
C GLU A 44 -8.93 -13.15 -1.23
N LEU A 45 -7.85 -13.33 -0.44
CA LEU A 45 -6.97 -14.50 -0.59
C LEU A 45 -7.57 -15.76 0.00
N CYS A 46 -8.22 -15.67 1.17
CA CYS A 46 -8.91 -16.83 1.75
C CYS A 46 -10.09 -17.26 0.89
N LEU A 47 -10.83 -16.29 0.32
CA LEU A 47 -11.96 -16.58 -0.55
C LEU A 47 -11.55 -17.35 -1.81
N LYS A 48 -10.36 -17.08 -2.37
CA LYS A 48 -9.78 -17.86 -3.48
C LYS A 48 -9.40 -19.30 -3.12
N GLU A 49 -9.26 -19.57 -1.83
CA GLU A 49 -9.01 -20.92 -1.28
C GLU A 49 -10.31 -21.53 -0.71
N ASP A 50 -11.48 -21.03 -1.12
CA ASP A 50 -12.81 -21.44 -0.63
C ASP A 50 -12.99 -21.31 0.90
N LYS A 51 -12.25 -20.39 1.53
CA LYS A 51 -12.35 -20.09 2.98
C LYS A 51 -13.05 -18.78 3.22
N VAL A 52 -14.12 -18.82 4.02
CA VAL A 52 -14.86 -17.63 4.46
C VAL A 52 -14.21 -17.03 5.70
N VAL A 53 -13.37 -16.02 5.51
CA VAL A 53 -12.70 -15.30 6.61
C VAL A 53 -12.93 -13.81 6.44
N LEU A 54 -13.28 -13.12 7.53
CA LEU A 54 -13.48 -11.67 7.51
C LEU A 54 -12.17 -10.93 7.19
N ALA A 55 -12.27 -9.92 6.32
CA ALA A 55 -11.23 -8.94 6.14
C ALA A 55 -11.29 -7.90 7.26
N VAL A 56 -10.12 -7.55 7.80
CA VAL A 56 -10.00 -6.51 8.82
C VAL A 56 -9.03 -5.42 8.40
N ASP A 57 -8.22 -5.68 7.38
CA ASP A 57 -7.22 -4.77 6.82
C ASP A 57 -7.35 -4.65 5.31
N VAL A 58 -6.82 -3.55 4.78
CA VAL A 58 -6.73 -3.30 3.34
C VAL A 58 -5.27 -3.15 2.96
N HIS A 59 -4.84 -3.96 2.00
CA HIS A 59 -3.47 -3.98 1.47
C HIS A 59 -3.40 -3.28 0.12
N HIS A 60 -2.32 -2.54 -0.13
CA HIS A 60 -2.00 -2.02 -1.46
C HIS A 60 -1.27 -3.10 -2.27
N ILE A 61 -1.88 -3.59 -3.35
CA ILE A 61 -1.30 -4.63 -4.23
C ILE A 61 0.07 -4.17 -4.75
N THR A 62 0.12 -2.94 -5.27
CA THR A 62 1.36 -2.22 -5.56
C THR A 62 1.57 -1.12 -4.52
N SER A 63 2.69 -1.20 -3.79
CA SER A 63 3.08 -0.15 -2.84
C SER A 63 3.16 1.21 -3.54
N PHE A 64 2.45 2.20 -3.02
CA PHE A 64 2.53 3.58 -3.53
C PHE A 64 3.89 4.24 -3.28
N MET A 65 4.74 3.65 -2.43
CA MET A 65 6.12 4.08 -2.21
C MET A 65 7.11 3.49 -3.22
N SER A 66 6.65 2.71 -4.21
CA SER A 66 7.48 2.18 -5.30
C SER A 66 7.90 3.22 -6.33
N THR A 67 7.36 4.44 -6.26
CA THR A 67 7.64 5.53 -7.19
C THR A 67 7.99 6.81 -6.45
N THR A 68 8.81 7.65 -7.07
CA THR A 68 9.16 9.02 -6.62
C THR A 68 8.26 10.08 -7.22
N ASP A 69 7.48 9.75 -8.25
CA ASP A 69 6.53 10.67 -8.87
C ASP A 69 5.29 10.85 -7.97
N HIS A 70 5.02 12.09 -7.57
CA HIS A 70 3.92 12.46 -6.69
C HIS A 70 2.54 12.13 -7.28
N LEU A 71 2.32 12.34 -8.58
CA LEU A 71 1.04 12.05 -9.23
C LEU A 71 0.81 10.54 -9.30
N LYS A 72 1.84 9.79 -9.71
CA LYS A 72 1.78 8.33 -9.76
C LYS A 72 1.60 7.72 -8.37
N ARG A 73 2.29 8.24 -7.36
CA ARG A 73 2.12 7.84 -5.95
C ARG A 73 0.69 8.05 -5.49
N ARG A 74 0.10 9.21 -5.78
CA ARG A 74 -1.30 9.52 -5.43
C ARG A 74 -2.28 8.60 -6.14
N SER A 75 -2.03 8.30 -7.41
CA SER A 75 -2.81 7.33 -8.18
C SER A 75 -2.75 5.93 -7.54
N LEU A 76 -1.56 5.42 -7.22
CA LEU A 76 -1.40 4.12 -6.55
C LEU A 76 -2.04 4.08 -5.16
N ALA A 77 -1.91 5.16 -4.38
CA ALA A 77 -2.41 5.23 -3.01
C ALA A 77 -3.95 5.17 -2.94
N TYR A 78 -4.63 5.80 -3.91
CA TYR A 78 -6.08 6.00 -3.89
C TYR A 78 -6.85 5.25 -4.99
N ASN A 79 -6.20 4.40 -5.78
CA ASN A 79 -6.86 3.58 -6.78
C ASN A 79 -7.56 2.38 -6.11
N PRO A 80 -8.90 2.25 -6.19
CA PRO A 80 -9.63 1.13 -5.59
C PRO A 80 -9.21 -0.23 -6.16
N LYS A 81 -8.79 -0.29 -7.43
CA LYS A 81 -8.29 -1.52 -8.09
C LYS A 81 -6.92 -1.95 -7.58
N ASN A 82 -6.20 -1.07 -6.89
CA ASN A 82 -4.91 -1.37 -6.27
C ASN A 82 -5.06 -1.83 -4.81
N LEU A 83 -6.28 -2.09 -4.34
CA LEU A 83 -6.56 -2.46 -2.96
C LEU A 83 -7.09 -3.88 -2.86
N MET A 84 -6.70 -4.56 -1.79
CA MET A 84 -7.13 -5.91 -1.48
C MET A 84 -7.57 -6.00 -0.01
N SER A 85 -8.79 -6.49 0.22
CA SER A 85 -9.32 -6.75 1.57
C SER A 85 -8.72 -8.06 2.11
N LEU A 86 -8.10 -8.02 3.29
CA LEU A 86 -7.37 -9.16 3.86
C LEU A 86 -7.62 -9.35 5.36
N CYS A 87 -7.49 -10.61 5.80
CA CYS A 87 -7.35 -10.93 7.22
C CYS A 87 -5.91 -10.62 7.70
N LYS A 88 -5.71 -10.52 9.02
CA LYS A 88 -4.38 -10.20 9.60
C LYS A 88 -3.28 -11.16 9.15
N LYS A 89 -3.58 -12.47 9.11
CA LYS A 89 -2.63 -13.52 8.72
C LYS A 89 -2.16 -13.35 7.28
N CYS A 90 -3.10 -13.23 6.33
CA CYS A 90 -2.78 -13.02 4.93
C CYS A 90 -2.03 -11.70 4.70
N HIS A 91 -2.45 -10.62 5.38
CA HIS A 91 -1.77 -9.34 5.27
C HIS A 91 -0.30 -9.42 5.75
N GLN A 92 -0.05 -10.08 6.88
CA GLN A 92 1.32 -10.27 7.38
C GLN A 92 2.16 -11.15 6.44
N ASN A 93 1.57 -12.22 5.90
CA ASN A 93 2.26 -13.12 4.98
C ASN A 93 2.77 -12.40 3.73
N ILE A 94 1.99 -11.47 3.15
CA ILE A 94 2.43 -10.69 1.98
C ILE A 94 3.64 -9.81 2.33
N HIS A 95 3.64 -9.15 3.49
CA HIS A 95 4.80 -8.35 3.92
C HIS A 95 6.03 -9.21 4.21
N ASN A 96 5.83 -10.45 4.66
CA ASN A 96 6.92 -11.39 4.91
C ASN A 96 7.48 -11.99 3.61
N SER A 97 6.62 -12.31 2.63
CA SER A 97 7.06 -12.90 1.36
C SER A 97 7.88 -11.94 0.50
N ILE A 98 7.72 -10.62 0.69
CA ILE A 98 8.50 -9.59 0.00
C ILE A 98 9.90 -9.41 0.64
N ARG A 99 10.15 -9.96 1.83
CA ARG A 99 11.44 -9.82 2.55
C ARG A 99 12.45 -10.93 2.24
N LEU A 100 12.06 -11.95 1.48
CA LEU A 100 12.93 -13.01 0.96
C LEU A 100 13.32 -12.66 -0.48
#